data_AF-A0A9P6ZPG6-F1
#
_entry.id   AF-A0A9P6ZPG6-F1
#
_cell.length_a   1.000
_cell.length_b   1.000
_cell.length_c   1.000
_cell.angle_alpha   90.00
_cell.angle_beta   90.00
_cell.angle_gamma   90.00
#
_symmetry.space_group_name_H-M   'P 1'
#
loop_
_entity.id
_entity.type
_entity.pdbx_description
1 polymer ?
#
loop_
_entity_poly.entity_id
_entity_poly.type
_entity_poly.pdbx_seq_one_letter_code
_entity_poly.pdbx_strand_id
1 'polypeptide(L)'
;HAFKLLHKGIYSAETRSLARFLVHAGCSQESVGRVINKIARLAGATSNRVMSRHSVSRALIEGGVASRIQLGFEIKNTNGNNDGTTHKNINYESRFIELKAP
;
A
#
# COMPACT_ATOMS: atom_id res chain seq x y z
N HIS A 1 9.64 -12.98 17.70
CA HIS A 1 10.31 -12.44 16.50
C HIS A 1 10.82 -11.03 16.80
N ALA A 2 12.12 -10.78 16.68
CA ALA A 2 12.66 -9.42 16.85
C ALA A 2 12.33 -8.57 15.62
N PHE A 3 11.72 -7.41 15.83
CA PHE A 3 11.38 -6.47 14.75
C PHE A 3 12.66 -5.96 14.08
N LYS A 4 12.82 -6.17 12.77
CA LYS A 4 13.99 -5.70 12.02
C LYS A 4 13.57 -4.62 11.02
N LEU A 5 14.09 -3.41 11.25
CA LEU A 5 13.86 -2.27 10.37
C LEU A 5 14.48 -2.45 8.98
N LEU A 6 15.63 -3.13 8.93
CA LEU A 6 16.40 -3.36 7.71
C LEU A 6 16.54 -4.86 7.44
N HIS A 7 16.42 -5.24 6.18
CA HIS A 7 16.75 -6.56 5.66
C HIS A 7 17.76 -6.38 4.51
N LYS A 8 18.97 -6.96 4.65
CA LYS A 8 20.07 -6.79 3.69
C LYS A 8 20.41 -5.32 3.37
N GLY A 9 20.39 -4.45 4.39
CA GLY A 9 20.71 -3.01 4.24
C GLY A 9 19.59 -2.13 3.65
N ILE A 10 18.47 -2.74 3.25
CA ILE A 10 17.30 -2.06 2.69
C ILE A 10 16.18 -2.10 3.73
N TYR A 11 15.30 -1.10 3.77
CA TYR A 11 14.11 -1.15 4.64
C TYR A 11 13.31 -2.42 4.37
N SER A 12 12.75 -3.06 5.39
CA SER A 12 11.88 -4.22 5.18
C SER A 12 10.55 -3.80 4.56
N ALA A 13 9.83 -4.74 3.93
CA ALA A 13 8.48 -4.49 3.41
C ALA A 13 7.53 -4.07 4.54
N GLU A 14 7.64 -4.70 5.72
CA GLU A 14 6.89 -4.35 6.93
C GLU A 14 7.17 -2.91 7.37
N THR A 15 8.43 -2.49 7.39
CA THR A 15 8.81 -1.12 7.77
C THR A 15 8.27 -0.09 6.77
N ARG A 16 8.32 -0.38 5.46
CA ARG A 16 7.68 0.47 4.44
C ARG A 16 6.16 0.51 4.61
N SER A 17 5.54 -0.61 4.98
CA SER A 17 4.11 -0.68 5.28
C SER A 17 3.73 0.21 6.46
N LEU A 18 4.50 0.12 7.56
CA LEU A 18 4.32 0.97 8.74
C LEU A 18 4.50 2.46 8.39
N ALA A 19 5.49 2.80 7.56
CA ALA A 19 5.67 4.18 7.10
C ALA A 19 4.45 4.70 6.32
N ARG A 20 3.89 3.89 5.41
CA ARG A 20 2.65 4.25 4.69
C ARG A 20 1.48 4.44 5.66
N PHE A 21 1.28 3.48 6.57
CA PHE A 21 0.22 3.54 7.57
C PHE A 21 0.27 4.83 8.40
N LEU A 22 1.45 5.21 8.89
CA LEU A 22 1.63 6.43 9.68
C LEU A 22 1.30 7.70 8.87
N VAL A 23 1.69 7.75 7.59
CA VAL A 23 1.34 8.89 6.72
C VAL A 23 -0.17 8.94 6.47
N HIS A 24 -0.82 7.81 6.21
CA HIS A 24 -2.27 7.74 6.07
C HIS A 24 -3.01 8.11 7.37
N ALA A 25 -2.40 7.85 8.53
CA ALA A 25 -2.89 8.30 9.84
C ALA A 25 -2.62 9.79 10.12
N GLY A 26 -2.08 10.55 9.16
CA GLY A 26 -1.85 11.99 9.28
C GLY A 26 -0.47 12.40 9.81
N CYS A 27 0.46 11.46 9.99
CA CYS A 27 1.82 11.83 10.37
C CYS A 27 2.56 12.52 9.22
N SER A 28 3.22 13.64 9.51
CA SER A 28 4.15 14.28 8.56
C SER A 28 5.24 13.29 8.14
N GLN A 29 5.55 13.24 6.84
CA GLN A 29 6.61 12.38 6.31
C GLN A 29 7.99 12.66 6.95
N GLU A 30 8.20 13.88 7.48
CA GLU A 30 9.42 14.26 8.19
C GLU A 30 9.51 13.68 9.61
N SER A 31 8.37 13.39 10.24
CA SER A 31 8.30 12.82 11.59
C SER A 31 8.24 11.30 11.58
N VAL A 32 7.73 10.68 10.50
CA VAL A 32 7.56 9.22 10.35
C VAL A 32 8.83 8.44 10.71
N GLY A 33 9.99 8.85 10.20
CA GLY A 33 11.25 8.16 10.51
C GLY A 33 11.60 8.16 11.99
N ARG A 34 11.30 9.26 12.71
CA ARG A 34 11.52 9.35 14.16
C ARG A 34 10.51 8.49 14.93
N VAL A 35 9.25 8.46 14.50
CA VAL A 35 8.21 7.62 15.10
C VAL A 35 8.55 6.15 14.97
N ILE A 36 8.92 5.70 13.76
CA ILE A 36 9.35 4.32 13.49
C ILE A 36 10.52 3.92 14.38
N ASN A 37 11.51 4.80 14.57
CA ASN A 37 12.64 4.50 15.46
C ASN A 37 12.25 4.44 16.94
N LYS A 38 11.30 5.28 17.40
CA LYS A 38 10.77 5.15 18.76
C LYS A 38 10.06 3.81 18.96
N ILE A 39 9.22 3.40 18.01
CA ILE A 39 8.52 2.10 18.04
C ILE A 39 9.53 0.95 18.01
N ALA A 40 10.54 1.01 17.15
CA ALA A 40 11.59 0.00 17.05
C ALA A 40 12.35 -0.17 18.37
N ARG A 41 12.71 0.94 19.03
CA ARG A 41 13.38 0.90 20.35
C ARG A 41 12.50 0.23 21.41
N LEU A 42 11.20 0.53 21.44
CA LEU A 42 10.24 -0.13 22.34
C LEU A 42 10.11 -1.63 22.04
N ALA A 43 10.22 -2.02 20.78
CA ALA A 43 10.22 -3.42 20.33
C ALA A 43 11.56 -4.15 20.53
N GLY A 44 12.53 -3.54 21.24
CA GLY A 44 13.85 -4.13 21.49
C GLY A 44 14.80 -4.11 20.29
N ALA A 45 14.47 -3.37 19.23
CA ALA A 45 15.30 -3.24 18.04
C ALA A 45 16.17 -1.98 18.10
N THR A 46 17.47 -2.14 17.87
CA THR A 46 18.41 -1.03 17.74
C THR A 46 18.60 -0.67 16.27
N SER A 47 18.32 0.58 15.89
CA SER A 47 18.62 1.11 14.57
C SER A 47 19.45 2.39 14.69
N ASN A 48 20.57 2.41 13.96
CA ASN A 48 21.38 3.61 13.75
C ASN A 48 20.87 4.48 12.59
N ARG A 49 19.78 4.06 11.92
CA ARG A 49 19.27 4.75 10.73
C ARG A 49 17.87 5.26 10.95
N VAL A 50 17.65 6.53 10.60
CA VAL A 50 16.33 7.16 10.55
C VAL A 50 15.85 7.17 9.10
N MET A 51 14.61 6.79 8.85
CA MET A 51 14.02 6.90 7.52
C MET A 51 13.88 8.38 7.14
N SER A 52 14.49 8.79 6.03
CA SER A 52 14.39 10.17 5.54
C SER A 52 13.04 10.40 4.87
N ARG A 53 12.62 11.67 4.78
CA ARG A 53 11.41 12.08 4.05
C ARG A 53 11.38 11.51 2.62
N HIS A 54 12.52 11.54 1.93
CA HIS A 54 12.63 10.99 0.58
C HIS A 54 12.34 9.47 0.56
N SER A 55 12.91 8.71 1.50
CA SER A 55 12.61 7.28 1.62
C SER A 55 11.14 6.99 1.96
N VAL A 56 10.52 7.81 2.82
CA VAL A 56 9.08 7.71 3.13
C VAL A 56 8.23 7.96 1.88
N SER A 57 8.55 9.01 1.10
CA SER A 57 7.85 9.30 -0.15
C SER A 57 7.98 8.17 -1.17
N ARG A 58 9.17 7.56 -1.28
CA ARG A 58 9.37 6.39 -2.14
C ARG A 58 8.53 5.19 -1.69
N ALA A 59 8.47 4.92 -0.39
CA ALA A 59 7.64 3.85 0.16
C ALA A 59 6.15 4.04 -0.15
N LEU A 60 5.65 5.27 -0.15
CA LEU A 60 4.27 5.59 -0.55
C LEU A 60 4.02 5.32 -2.03
N ILE A 61 4.91 5.81 -2.91
CA ILE A 61 4.79 5.62 -4.36
C ILE A 61 4.84 4.13 -4.70
N GLU A 62 5.82 3.40 -4.15
CA GLU A 62 5.96 1.94 -4.31
C GLU A 62 4.68 1.22 -3.87
N GLY A 63 4.09 1.64 -2.74
CA GLY A 63 2.83 1.10 -2.26
C GLY A 63 1.64 1.34 -3.19
N GLY A 64 1.54 2.54 -3.77
CA GLY A 64 0.50 2.88 -4.74
C GLY A 64 0.65 2.10 -6.05
N VAL A 65 1.88 1.94 -6.54
CA VAL A 65 2.17 1.10 -7.71
C VAL A 65 1.80 -0.35 -7.45
N ALA A 66 2.16 -0.90 -6.29
CA ALA A 66 1.79 -2.27 -5.91
C ALA A 66 0.27 -2.46 -5.84
N SER A 67 -0.47 -1.48 -5.30
CA SER A 67 -1.94 -1.53 -5.26
C SER A 67 -2.56 -1.51 -6.66
N ARG A 68 -2.02 -0.73 -7.60
CA ARG A 68 -2.50 -0.74 -9.00
C ARG A 68 -2.22 -2.05 -9.72
N ILE A 69 -1.05 -2.66 -9.48
CA ILE A 69 -0.71 -3.98 -10.01
C ILE A 69 -1.67 -5.04 -9.45
N GLN A 70 -1.94 -4.99 -8.15
CA GLN A 70 -2.89 -5.88 -7.48
C GLN A 70 -4.30 -5.75 -8.08
N LEU A 71 -4.81 -4.53 -8.24
CA LEU A 71 -6.10 -4.28 -8.89
C LEU A 71 -6.12 -4.82 -10.34
N GLY A 72 -5.06 -4.61 -11.11
CA GLY A 72 -4.95 -5.16 -12.47
C GLY A 72 -4.96 -6.70 -12.49
N PHE A 73 -4.31 -7.33 -11.52
CA PHE A 73 -4.34 -8.78 -11.34
C PHE A 73 -5.74 -9.27 -10.96
N GLU A 74 -6.42 -8.60 -10.03
CA GLU A 74 -7.79 -8.91 -9.64
C GLU A 74 -8.74 -8.78 -10.84
N ILE A 75 -8.71 -7.67 -11.58
CA ILE A 75 -9.50 -7.48 -12.81
C ILE A 75 -9.25 -8.62 -13.80
N LYS A 76 -7.98 -8.99 -14.04
CA LYS A 76 -7.63 -10.07 -14.97
C LYS A 76 -8.22 -11.42 -14.55
N ASN A 77 -8.30 -11.69 -13.25
CA ASN A 77 -8.74 -12.97 -12.71
C ASN A 77 -10.22 -12.99 -12.32
N THR A 78 -10.93 -11.87 -12.44
CA THR A 78 -12.36 -11.80 -12.13
C THR A 78 -13.18 -12.13 -13.38
N ASN A 79 -14.12 -13.07 -13.26
CA ASN A 79 -15.13 -13.29 -14.29
C ASN A 79 -16.19 -12.19 -14.17
N GLY A 80 -16.04 -11.11 -14.94
CA GLY A 80 -17.04 -10.04 -14.98
C GLY A 80 -18.33 -10.50 -15.63
N ASN A 81 -19.47 -10.30 -14.94
CA ASN A 81 -20.78 -10.49 -15.53
C ASN A 81 -21.27 -9.15 -16.10
N ASN A 82 -21.57 -9.10 -17.39
CA ASN A 82 -22.08 -7.91 -18.05
C ASN A 82 -23.59 -8.08 -18.23
N ASP A 83 -24.39 -7.39 -17.40
CA ASP A 83 -25.86 -7.39 -17.55
C ASP A 83 -26.26 -6.20 -18.44
N GLY A 84 -26.33 -6.46 -19.74
CA GLY A 84 -26.85 -5.51 -20.72
C GLY A 84 -28.37 -5.62 -20.79
N THR A 85 -29.09 -4.59 -20.32
CA THR A 85 -30.55 -4.52 -20.49
C THR A 85 -30.90 -3.77 -21.76
N THR A 86 -31.58 -4.44 -22.70
CA THR A 86 -32.06 -3.81 -23.94
C THR A 86 -33.40 -3.11 -23.70
N HIS A 87 -33.50 -1.81 -23.99
CA HIS A 87 -34.78 -1.09 -23.99
C HIS A 87 -35.01 -0.45 -25.36
N LYS A 88 -36.14 -0.79 -26.02
CA LYS A 88 -36.53 -0.26 -27.35
C LYS A 88 -35.44 -0.38 -28.44
N ASN A 89 -34.83 -1.55 -28.61
CA ASN A 89 -33.70 -1.78 -29.55
C ASN A 89 -32.45 -0.93 -29.30
N ILE A 90 -32.33 -0.27 -28.14
CA ILE A 90 -31.11 0.40 -27.70
C ILE A 90 -30.48 -0.46 -26.61
N ASN A 91 -29.25 -0.89 -26.85
CA ASN A 91 -28.50 -1.69 -25.92
C ASN A 91 -27.83 -0.77 -24.88
N TYR A 92 -28.29 -0.84 -23.63
CA TYR A 92 -27.67 -0.11 -22.53
C TYR A 92 -26.64 -1.02 -21.87
N GLU A 93 -25.40 -0.89 -22.33
CA GLU A 93 -24.25 -1.61 -21.77
C GLU A 93 -23.75 -0.89 -20.52
N SER A 94 -24.01 -1.49 -19.37
CA SER A 94 -23.57 -1.03 -18.06
C SER A 94 -22.13 -1.48 -17.81
N ARG A 95 -21.13 -0.64 -18.10
CA ARG A 95 -19.71 -0.98 -17.86
C ARG A 95 -19.32 -0.83 -16.39
N PHE A 96 -19.90 -1.65 -15.52
CA PHE A 96 -19.46 -1.75 -14.13
C PHE A 96 -18.53 -2.96 -13.98
N ILE A 97 -17.42 -2.78 -13.27
CA ILE A 97 -16.57 -3.89 -12.86
C ILE A 97 -16.86 -4.14 -11.39
N GLU A 98 -17.53 -5.25 -11.11
CA GLU A 98 -17.73 -5.72 -9.74
C GLU A 98 -16.49 -6.52 -9.34
N LEU A 99 -15.61 -5.88 -8.57
CA LEU A 99 -14.41 -6.53 -8.02
C LEU A 99 -14.72 -7.01 -6.61
N LYS A 100 -14.44 -8.29 -6.36
CA LYS A 100 -14.45 -8.82 -5.01
C LYS A 100 -13.25 -8.21 -4.28
N ALA A 101 -13.51 -7.34 -3.30
CA ALA A 101 -12.46 -6.76 -2.48
C ALA A 101 -11.69 -7.88 -1.73
N PRO A 102 -10.36 -7.76 -1.58
CA PRO A 102 -9.56 -8.71 -0.84
C PRO A 102 -9.90 -8.75 0.65
#